data_AF-A0A9D4BFV7-F1
#
_entry.id   AF-A0A9D4BFV7-F1
#
_cell.length_a   1.000
_cell.length_b   1.000
_cell.length_c   1.000
_cell.angle_alpha   90.00
_cell.angle_beta   90.00
_cell.angle_gamma   90.00
#
_symmetry.space_group_name_H-M   'P 1'
#
loop_
_entity.id
_entity.type
_entity.pdbx_description
1 polymer ?
#
loop_
_entity_poly.entity_id
_entity_poly.type
_entity_poly.pdbx_seq_one_letter_code
_entity_poly.pdbx_strand_id
1 'polypeptide(L)' 'MTSGFWSPSRPGVFYISKVDGSVDVWDLLDKTHEPSITQSVSPSAITKIYPHAVSRKLLNLGLVTYDSYVI' A
#
# COMPACT_ATOMS: atom_id res chain seq x y z
N MET A 1 -3.58 11.10 -3.83
CA MET A 1 -3.74 9.63 -3.91
C MET A 1 -3.49 9.22 -5.34
N THR A 2 -2.69 8.18 -5.57
CA THR A 2 -2.23 7.80 -6.92
C THR A 2 -2.66 6.38 -7.32
N SER A 3 -2.63 5.44 -6.39
CA SER A 3 -3.06 4.06 -6.62
C SER A 3 -3.53 3.39 -5.33
N GLY A 4 -4.35 2.34 -5.44
CA GLY A 4 -4.88 1.60 -4.29
C GLY A 4 -5.16 0.14 -4.62
N PHE A 5 -5.13 -0.72 -3.60
CA PHE A 5 -5.36 -2.16 -3.77
C PHE A 5 -5.94 -2.80 -2.50
N TRP A 6 -6.84 -3.77 -2.66
CA TRP A 6 -7.45 -4.52 -1.55
C TRP A 6 -6.62 -5.72 -1.15
N SER A 7 -6.41 -5.97 0.14
CA SER A 7 -5.72 -7.19 0.57
C SER A 7 -6.51 -8.43 0.12
N PRO A 8 -5.89 -9.37 -0.61
CA PRO A 8 -6.56 -10.57 -1.08
C PRO A 8 -6.69 -11.62 0.04
N SER A 9 -5.91 -11.48 1.12
CA SER A 9 -5.86 -12.43 2.24
C SER A 9 -6.56 -11.92 3.51
N ARG A 10 -6.83 -10.62 3.62
CA ARG A 10 -7.50 -10.01 4.79
C ARG A 10 -8.68 -9.14 4.36
N PRO A 11 -9.94 -9.62 4.51
CA PRO A 11 -11.12 -8.82 4.26
C PRO A 11 -11.11 -7.52 5.07
N GLY A 12 -11.51 -6.41 4.46
CA GLY A 12 -11.54 -5.10 5.12
C GLY A 12 -10.20 -4.36 5.19
N VAL A 13 -9.11 -4.97 4.71
CA VAL A 13 -7.80 -4.31 4.62
C VAL A 13 -7.53 -3.82 3.20
N PHE A 14 -7.10 -2.57 3.05
CA PHE A 14 -6.65 -2.03 1.76
C PHE A 14 -5.48 -1.06 1.92
N TYR A 15 -4.78 -0.85 0.82
CA TYR A 15 -3.57 -0.06 0.73
C TYR A 15 -3.80 1.13 -0.19
N ILE A 16 -3.31 2.30 0.20
CA ILE A 16 -3.38 3.53 -0.60
C ILE A 16 -1.98 4.10 -0.74
N SER A 17 -1.59 4.43 -1.97
CA SER A 17 -0.38 5.20 -2.23
C SER A 17 -0.65 6.69 -2.40
N LYS A 18 0.29 7.49 -1.91
CA LYS A 18 0.25 8.94 -1.91
C LYS A 18 1.33 9.53 -2.81
N VAL A 19 1.11 10.78 -3.17
CA VAL A 19 2.00 11.56 -4.05
C VAL A 19 3.30 11.97 -3.34
N ASP A 20 3.32 11.92 -2.02
CA ASP A 20 4.50 12.19 -1.19
C ASP A 20 5.39 10.94 -1.00
N GLY A 21 5.07 9.84 -1.68
CA GLY A 21 5.82 8.59 -1.61
C GLY A 21 5.55 7.74 -0.36
N SER A 22 4.48 8.07 0.39
CA SER A 22 3.98 7.24 1.48
C SER A 22 2.86 6.29 1.06
N VAL A 23 2.70 5.22 1.84
CA VAL A 23 1.62 4.23 1.71
C VAL A 23 0.85 4.16 3.02
N ASP A 24 -0.47 4.28 2.93
CA ASP A 24 -1.38 4.05 4.04
C ASP A 24 -1.94 2.64 3.98
N VAL A 25 -1.94 1.97 5.12
CA VAL A 25 -2.65 0.71 5.36
C VAL A 25 -3.92 1.02 6.15
N TRP A 26 -5.05 0.65 5.60
CA TRP A 26 -6.36 0.80 6.22
C TRP A 26 -6.86 -0.57 6.65
N ASP A 27 -7.23 -0.72 7.91
CA ASP A 27 -7.93 -1.89 8.44
C ASP A 27 -9.30 -1.44 8.97
N LEU A 28 -10.34 -1.60 8.14
CA LEU A 28 -11.69 -1.13 8.45
C LEU A 28 -12.35 -1.87 9.62
N LEU A 29 -11.80 -3.02 10.01
CA LEU A 29 -12.29 -3.77 11.16
C LEU A 29 -11.73 -3.23 12.48
N ASP A 30 -10.64 -2.46 12.42
CA ASP A 30 -10.02 -1.79 13.57
C ASP A 30 -10.44 -0.32 13.61
N LYS A 31 -10.16 0.44 12.53
CA LYS A 31 -10.42 1.88 12.45
C LYS A 31 -10.90 2.27 11.06
N THR A 32 -11.95 3.09 11.01
CA THR A 32 -12.59 3.50 9.76
C THR A 32 -12.30 4.95 9.37
N HIS A 33 -11.84 5.79 10.31
CA HIS A 33 -11.68 7.24 10.10
C HIS A 33 -10.21 7.67 9.96
N GLU A 34 -9.25 6.78 10.23
CA GLU A 34 -7.83 7.05 10.10
C GLU A 34 -7.09 5.79 9.62
N PRO A 35 -5.97 5.94 8.90
CA PRO A 35 -5.15 4.80 8.50
C PRO A 35 -4.56 4.14 9.75
N SER A 36 -4.58 2.80 9.78
CA SER A 36 -3.96 2.03 10.87
C SER A 36 -2.44 2.20 10.88
N ILE A 37 -1.84 2.31 9.69
CA ILE A 37 -0.39 2.52 9.51
C ILE A 37 -0.17 3.46 8.33
N THR A 38 0.78 4.38 8.47
CA THR A 38 1.33 5.17 7.36
C THR A 38 2.83 4.94 7.31
N GLN A 39 3.34 4.50 6.16
CA GLN A 39 4.76 4.21 5.95
C GLN A 39 5.31 5.01 4.78
N SER A 40 6.37 5.79 5.02
CA SER A 40 7.12 6.46 3.95
C SER A 40 8.05 5.46 3.27
N VAL A 41 7.85 5.21 1.98
CA VAL A 41 8.63 4.20 1.24
C VAL A 41 9.58 4.86 0.23
N SER A 42 9.20 6.00 -0.32
CA SER A 42 10.03 6.76 -1.26
C SER A 42 9.91 8.26 -0.97
N PRO A 43 10.93 9.07 -1.30
CA PRO A 43 10.79 10.53 -1.33
C PRO A 43 10.02 11.03 -2.58
N SER A 44 9.77 10.17 -3.57
CA SER A 44 9.10 10.50 -4.83
C SER A 44 7.68 9.92 -4.89
N ALA A 45 6.83 10.51 -5.75
CA ALA A 45 5.46 10.06 -5.93
C ALA A 45 5.39 8.59 -6.40
N ILE A 46 4.62 7.77 -5.67
CA ILE A 46 4.29 6.41 -6.08
C ILE A 46 3.22 6.49 -7.15
N THR A 47 3.43 5.87 -8.31
CA THR A 47 2.51 5.91 -9.45
C THR A 47 1.61 4.69 -9.52
N LYS A 48 2.12 3.51 -9.13
CA LYS A 48 1.37 2.25 -9.10
C LYS A 48 1.79 1.43 -7.89
N ILE A 49 0.82 0.73 -7.33
CA ILE A 49 1.04 -0.33 -6.36
C ILE A 49 0.48 -1.63 -6.91
N TYR A 50 1.19 -2.74 -6.69
CA TYR A 50 0.69 -4.06 -7.04
C TYR A 50 0.96 -5.03 -5.88
N PRO A 51 -0.04 -5.85 -5.52
CA PRO A 51 0.17 -6.94 -4.59
C PRO A 51 1.12 -7.97 -5.21
N HIS A 52 2.07 -8.45 -4.41
CA HIS A 52 2.84 -9.63 -4.73
C HIS A 52 2.67 -10.64 -3.60
N ALA A 53 1.77 -11.60 -3.80
CA ALA A 53 1.53 -12.65 -2.81
C ALA A 53 2.74 -13.59 -2.76
N VAL A 54 3.51 -13.51 -1.67
CA VAL A 54 4.66 -14.40 -1.43
C VAL A 54 4.19 -15.72 -0.83
N SER A 55 3.18 -15.67 0.05
CA SER A 55 2.52 -16.85 0.60
C SER A 55 1.09 -16.53 1.06
N ARG A 56 0.35 -17.52 1.59
CA ARG A 56 -0.98 -17.29 2.17
C ARG A 56 -0.98 -16.29 3.34
N LYS A 57 0.15 -16.11 4.03
CA LYS A 57 0.27 -15.21 5.18
C LYS A 57 1.08 -13.94 4.87
N LEU A 58 1.91 -13.96 3.83
CA LEU A 58 2.83 -12.88 3.51
C LEU A 58 2.48 -12.26 2.15
N LEU A 59 2.17 -10.97 2.18
CA LEU A 59 1.93 -10.15 1.01
C LEU A 59 3.01 -9.06 0.96
N ASN A 60 3.72 -8.98 -0.16
CA ASN A 60 4.59 -7.84 -0.47
C ASN A 60 3.79 -6.83 -1.30
N LEU A 61 4.12 -5.55 -1.14
CA LEU A 61 3.56 -4.47 -1.95
C LEU A 61 4.68 -3.91 -2.79
N GLY A 62 4.65 -4.27 -4.06
CA GLY A 62 5.58 -3.70 -4.99
C GLY A 62 5.08 -2.33 -5.47
N LEU A 63 6.01 -1.38 -5.56
CA LEU A 63 5.74 0.03 -5.84
C LEU A 63 6.53 0.49 -7.07
N VAL A 64 5.89 1.27 -7.93
CA VAL A 64 6.54 1.92 -9.08
C VAL A 64 6.56 3.42 -8.86
N THR A 65 7.74 4.02 -8.88
CA THR A 65 7.94 5.48 -8.87
C THR A 65 8.42 5.95 -10.25
N TYR A 66 8.49 7.26 -10.46
CA TYR A 66 9.03 7.82 -11.71
C TYR A 66 10.50 7.45 -11.94
N ASP A 67 11.27 7.28 -10.85
CA ASP A 67 12.72 7.13 -10.93
C ASP A 67 13.18 5.66 -10.75
N SER A 68 12.35 4.78 -10.19
CA SER A 68 12.73 3.38 -9.91
C SER A 68 11.55 2.48 -9.48
N TYR A 69 11.80 1.16 -9.55
CA TYR A 69 10.94 0.09 -9.03
C TYR A 69 11.43 -0.36 -7.64
N VAL A 70 10.52 -0.44 -6.66
CA VAL A 70 10.83 -0.85 -5.28
C VAL A 70 9.96 -2.07 -4.94
N ILE A 71 10.56 -3.15 -4.42
CA ILE A 71 9.90 -4.41 -4.05
C ILE A 71 9.61 -4.44 -2.55
#